data_AF-A0A2I1HJH8-F1
#
_entry.id   AF-A0A2I1HJH8-F1
#
_cell.length_a   1.000
_cell.length_b   1.000
_cell.length_c   1.000
_cell.angle_alpha   90.00
_cell.angle_beta   90.00
_cell.angle_gamma   90.00
#
_symmetry.space_group_name_H-M   'P 1'
#
loop_
_entity.id
_entity.type
_entity.pdbx_description
1 polymer ?
#
loop_
_entity_poly.entity_id
_entity_poly.type
_entity_poly.pdbx_seq_one_letter_code
_entity_poly.pdbx_strand_id
1 'polypeptide(L)'
;MSELSDLIPANRFETFDIGYVRKFLKLNNYRFFLSEDEIRKFSENFVNGKVFLAYTKEKLVQDGIRRGPADHIAEYIARVNNQRQPVATTAVARSPKPPNDSVSILQPVATTAVARFPKPPNDSVSILQPVATTAVARSPKPPNDSVSIFIDNSNLFIEGSKVIGYLERVNVSDHRIDVYIDHGLIVKTILKGRNLNRVFIVGSVPPVNDSLWARAKEHGYGVETYLRNASNKEKKVDGTLITELARSVFRGSPSTISLVAGDGDYCYIIRVAREENWKAETWFWHGFPDRGDYPFTTPMSKELKNLSLYNPLENYYKKFTYITGPDLTNKKHILEISGSIIKNWRYRNEKLMECFCTLELFGRWHWVDDEGAHLYFKNKGQLENAKTLFEQKYKGLWVAEVV
;
A
#
# COMPACT_ATOMS: atom_id res chain seq x y z
N MET A 1 -2.86 27.40 28.71
CA MET A 1 -3.22 26.37 27.71
C MET A 1 -2.04 25.44 27.59
N SER A 2 -2.24 24.13 27.81
CA SER A 2 -1.16 23.18 28.06
C SER A 2 -0.38 22.81 26.79
N GLU A 3 0.92 23.11 26.75
CA GLU A 3 1.87 22.79 25.66
C GLU A 3 2.20 21.29 25.47
N LEU A 4 1.41 20.39 26.06
CA LEU A 4 1.68 18.94 26.10
C LEU A 4 0.94 18.11 25.04
N SER A 5 0.09 18.71 24.18
CA SER A 5 -0.74 17.94 23.23
C SER A 5 -0.13 17.63 21.86
N ASP A 6 1.05 18.18 21.51
CA ASP A 6 1.48 18.22 20.09
C ASP A 6 2.83 17.54 19.76
N LEU A 7 3.35 16.72 20.67
CA LEU A 7 4.59 15.96 20.46
C LEU A 7 4.27 14.52 20.06
N ILE A 8 4.74 14.11 18.89
CA ILE A 8 4.58 12.74 18.42
C ILE A 8 5.48 11.83 19.27
N PRO A 9 4.93 10.75 19.86
CA PRO A 9 5.72 9.79 20.64
C PRO A 9 6.93 9.26 19.87
N ALA A 10 8.08 9.14 20.53
CA ALA A 10 9.33 8.73 19.87
C ALA A 10 9.22 7.36 19.14
N ASN A 11 8.53 6.39 19.75
CA ASN A 11 8.27 5.08 19.15
C ASN A 11 7.42 5.16 17.87
N ARG A 12 6.48 6.11 17.81
CA ARG A 12 5.66 6.38 16.63
C ARG A 12 6.46 7.13 15.57
N PHE A 13 7.30 8.08 15.97
CA PHE A 13 8.12 8.85 15.03
C PHE A 13 9.18 7.96 14.34
N GLU A 14 9.78 6.99 15.05
CA GLU A 14 10.72 6.03 14.47
C GLU A 14 10.14 5.18 13.32
N THR A 15 8.81 5.02 13.27
CA THR A 15 8.13 4.28 12.20
C THR A 15 7.93 5.08 10.93
N PHE A 16 8.27 6.36 10.91
CA PHE A 16 8.08 7.19 9.73
C PHE A 16 9.06 6.77 8.62
N ASP A 17 8.54 6.55 7.42
CA ASP A 17 9.37 6.51 6.22
C ASP A 17 9.77 7.94 5.79
N ILE A 18 10.58 8.04 4.74
CA ILE A 18 11.06 9.32 4.20
C ILE A 18 9.88 10.23 3.81
N GLY A 19 8.82 9.65 3.25
CA GLY A 19 7.61 10.38 2.84
C GLY A 19 6.86 10.96 4.03
N TYR A 20 6.75 10.19 5.12
CA TYR A 20 6.13 10.65 6.36
C TYR A 20 6.98 11.69 7.09
N VAL A 21 8.31 11.59 7.09
CA VAL A 21 9.17 12.67 7.59
C VAL A 21 8.95 13.95 6.78
N ARG A 22 8.91 13.86 5.44
CA ARG A 22 8.60 15.00 4.57
C ARG A 22 7.20 15.59 4.85
N LYS A 23 6.18 14.73 5.00
CA LYS A 23 4.80 15.13 5.33
C LYS A 23 4.74 15.82 6.69
N PHE A 24 5.43 15.27 7.69
CA PHE A 24 5.54 15.85 9.03
C PHE A 24 6.17 17.25 8.99
N LEU A 25 7.29 17.41 8.28
CA LEU A 25 7.98 18.70 8.16
C LEU A 25 7.09 19.76 7.49
N LYS A 26 6.32 19.39 6.46
CA LYS A 26 5.36 20.30 5.80
C LYS A 26 4.22 20.71 6.72
N LEU A 27 3.57 19.74 7.38
CA LEU A 27 2.43 20.00 8.27
C LEU A 27 2.82 20.82 9.50
N ASN A 28 4.06 20.68 9.96
CA ASN A 28 4.58 21.39 11.12
C ASN A 28 5.51 22.54 10.72
N ASN A 29 5.47 22.99 9.46
CA ASN A 29 6.42 23.97 8.98
C ASN A 29 6.27 25.35 9.65
N TYR A 30 5.11 25.64 10.24
CA TYR A 30 4.90 26.81 11.09
C TYR A 30 5.78 26.79 12.36
N ARG A 31 6.36 25.65 12.73
CA ARG A 31 7.31 25.49 13.85
C ARG A 31 8.77 25.53 13.39
N PHE A 32 9.03 25.07 12.17
CA PHE A 32 10.39 24.81 11.68
C PHE A 32 10.89 25.86 10.69
N PHE A 33 9.99 26.60 10.04
CA PHE A 33 10.31 27.70 9.12
C PHE A 33 11.25 27.29 7.97
N LEU A 34 11.08 26.06 7.47
CA LEU A 34 11.83 25.51 6.34
C LEU A 34 11.29 26.01 5.00
N SER A 35 12.18 26.20 4.03
CA SER A 35 11.80 26.32 2.63
C SER A 35 11.45 24.95 2.01
N GLU A 36 10.78 24.95 0.86
CA GLU A 36 10.50 23.71 0.13
C GLU A 36 11.77 22.97 -0.31
N ASP A 37 12.83 23.71 -0.68
CA ASP A 37 14.14 23.11 -0.98
C ASP A 37 14.77 22.48 0.26
N GLU A 38 14.66 23.11 1.44
CA GLU A 38 15.16 22.55 2.70
C GLU A 38 14.38 21.28 3.09
N ILE A 39 13.07 21.26 2.89
CA ILE A 39 12.25 20.04 3.09
C ILE A 39 12.66 18.93 2.11
N ARG A 40 12.99 19.28 0.86
CA ARG A 40 13.44 18.31 -0.15
C ARG A 40 14.76 17.63 0.25
N LYS A 41 15.69 18.35 0.90
CA LYS A 41 16.98 17.81 1.36
C LYS A 41 16.84 16.63 2.32
N PHE A 42 15.83 16.61 3.17
CA PHE A 42 15.55 15.43 4.03
C PHE A 42 15.18 14.19 3.20
N SER A 43 14.49 14.38 2.07
CA SER A 43 14.19 13.27 1.16
C SER A 43 15.41 12.83 0.35
N GLU A 44 16.21 13.79 -0.13
CA GLU A 44 17.46 13.54 -0.88
C GLU A 44 18.51 12.81 -0.02
N ASN A 45 18.56 13.13 1.28
CA ASN A 45 19.47 12.49 2.24
C ASN A 45 18.89 11.22 2.89
N PHE A 46 17.80 10.67 2.33
CA PHE A 46 17.19 9.42 2.79
C PHE A 46 16.79 9.41 4.28
N VAL A 47 16.34 10.56 4.78
CA VAL A 47 16.00 10.72 6.21
C VAL A 47 14.64 10.13 6.52
N ASN A 48 14.63 8.89 7.04
CA ASN A 48 13.46 8.27 7.66
C ASN A 48 13.36 8.66 9.15
N GLY A 49 12.31 8.24 9.84
CA GLY A 49 12.01 8.62 11.22
C GLY A 49 13.12 8.31 12.22
N LYS A 50 13.76 7.12 12.12
CA LYS A 50 14.90 6.76 12.97
C LYS A 50 16.11 7.67 12.73
N VAL A 51 16.42 7.91 11.45
CA VAL A 51 17.54 8.78 11.07
C VAL A 51 17.24 10.21 11.51
N PHE A 52 16.02 10.70 11.31
CA PHE A 52 15.57 12.03 11.72
C PHE A 52 15.78 12.26 13.21
N LEU A 53 15.39 11.32 14.08
CA LEU A 53 15.57 11.45 15.53
C LEU A 53 17.05 11.40 15.98
N ALA A 54 17.96 11.00 15.10
CA ALA A 54 19.40 11.01 15.34
C ALA A 54 20.10 12.28 14.80
N TYR A 55 19.39 13.16 14.09
CA TYR A 55 19.98 14.41 13.61
C TYR A 55 20.37 15.33 14.77
N THR A 56 21.60 15.82 14.72
CA THR A 56 22.03 16.97 15.52
C THR A 56 21.86 18.25 14.72
N LYS A 57 21.88 19.40 15.40
CA LYS A 57 21.91 20.72 14.76
C LYS A 57 23.04 20.81 13.72
N GLU A 58 24.22 20.32 14.07
CA GLU A 58 25.41 20.36 13.21
C GLU A 58 25.19 19.52 11.96
N LYS A 59 24.59 18.34 12.09
CA LYS A 59 24.26 17.49 10.94
C LYS A 59 23.19 18.13 10.04
N LEU A 60 22.19 18.79 10.61
CA LEU A 60 21.17 19.53 9.85
C LEU A 60 21.82 20.66 9.04
N VAL A 61 22.73 21.42 9.65
CA VAL A 61 23.46 22.49 8.96
C VAL A 61 24.38 21.95 7.87
N GLN A 62 25.09 20.85 8.15
CA GLN A 62 25.94 20.17 7.17
C GLN A 62 25.14 19.70 5.95
N ASP A 63 23.91 19.24 6.18
CA ASP A 63 22.99 18.80 5.13
C ASP A 63 22.26 19.97 4.45
N GLY A 64 22.68 21.20 4.73
CA GLY A 64 22.24 22.40 4.02
C GLY A 64 20.94 23.00 4.55
N ILE A 65 20.56 22.71 5.79
CA ILE A 65 19.46 23.40 6.48
C ILE A 65 20.01 24.68 7.14
N ARG A 66 19.32 25.82 7.01
CA ARG A 66 19.74 27.07 7.66
C ARG A 66 19.78 26.91 9.18
N ARG A 67 20.68 27.64 9.86
CA ARG A 67 20.92 27.53 11.31
C ARG A 67 19.65 27.70 12.16
N GLY A 68 18.79 28.67 11.85
CA GLY A 68 17.53 28.89 12.58
C GLY A 68 16.55 27.70 12.49
N PRO A 69 16.14 27.26 11.29
CA PRO A 69 15.38 26.03 11.13
C PRO A 69 16.03 24.79 11.74
N ALA A 70 17.36 24.66 11.62
CA ALA A 70 18.10 23.56 12.23
C ALA A 70 18.01 23.57 13.77
N ASP A 71 18.02 24.75 14.39
CA ASP A 71 17.82 24.91 15.83
C ASP A 71 16.43 24.41 16.28
N HIS A 72 15.37 24.86 15.60
CA HIS A 72 14.00 24.46 15.92
C HIS A 72 13.76 22.95 15.77
N ILE A 73 14.37 22.33 14.74
CA ILE A 73 14.26 20.89 14.52
C ILE A 73 15.06 20.12 15.57
N ALA A 74 16.28 20.54 15.89
CA ALA A 74 17.11 19.90 16.91
C ALA A 74 16.43 19.96 18.29
N GLU A 75 15.81 21.10 18.64
CA GLU A 75 15.03 21.24 19.87
C GLU A 75 13.81 20.31 19.88
N TYR A 76 13.08 20.21 18.77
CA TYR A 76 11.98 19.26 18.64
C TYR A 76 12.44 17.80 18.83
N ILE A 77 13.54 17.40 18.19
CA ILE A 77 14.12 16.06 18.31
C ILE A 77 14.51 15.78 19.77
N ALA A 78 15.14 16.75 20.45
CA ALA A 78 15.51 16.63 21.86
C ALA A 78 14.26 16.40 22.74
N ARG A 79 13.17 17.14 22.50
CA ARG A 79 11.90 16.98 23.23
C ARG A 79 11.26 15.61 22.99
N VAL A 80 11.28 15.11 21.74
CA VAL A 80 10.79 13.76 21.42
C VAL A 80 11.65 12.69 22.10
N ASN A 81 12.97 12.82 22.07
CA ASN A 81 13.88 11.84 22.66
C ASN A 81 13.83 11.83 24.20
N ASN A 82 13.58 12.98 24.83
CA ASN A 82 13.41 13.08 26.29
C ASN A 82 12.17 12.33 26.81
N GLN A 83 11.19 12.01 25.96
CA GLN A 83 10.07 11.13 26.32
C GLN A 83 10.51 9.70 26.67
N ARG A 84 11.73 9.30 26.27
CA ARG A 84 12.27 7.94 26.52
C ARG A 84 12.89 7.80 27.91
N GLN A 85 13.10 8.88 28.64
CA GLN A 85 13.70 8.80 29.98
C GLN A 85 12.61 8.64 31.04
N PRO A 86 12.72 7.63 31.93
CA PRO A 86 11.97 7.65 33.18
C PRO A 86 12.47 8.83 34.02
N VAL A 87 11.55 9.64 34.53
CA VAL A 87 11.86 10.64 35.55
C VAL A 87 12.35 9.89 36.80
N ALA A 88 13.64 9.97 37.10
CA ALA A 88 14.17 9.61 38.42
C ALA A 88 15.36 10.50 38.80
N THR A 89 15.20 11.06 39.99
CA THR A 89 15.98 12.05 40.70
C THR A 89 17.41 11.58 41.02
N THR A 90 18.30 12.58 41.10
CA THR A 90 19.64 12.66 41.68
C THR A 90 19.99 11.60 42.75
N ALA A 91 21.04 10.79 42.52
CA ALA A 91 22.00 10.38 43.54
C ALA A 91 23.26 9.73 42.91
N VAL A 92 24.42 10.20 43.37
CA VAL A 92 25.78 9.75 43.03
C VAL A 92 26.13 8.47 43.80
N ALA A 93 26.73 7.46 43.15
CA ALA A 93 27.65 6.53 43.82
C ALA A 93 28.60 5.85 42.82
N ARG A 94 29.87 5.76 43.22
CA ARG A 94 31.03 5.23 42.49
C ARG A 94 31.07 3.68 42.46
N SER A 95 31.83 3.19 41.48
CA SER A 95 32.21 1.81 41.06
C SER A 95 32.59 0.79 42.15
N PRO A 96 32.80 -0.52 41.82
CA PRO A 96 34.06 -0.97 41.20
C PRO A 96 33.96 -2.12 40.15
N LYS A 97 35.05 -2.25 39.38
CA LYS A 97 35.40 -3.25 38.35
C LYS A 97 36.00 -4.52 38.98
N PRO A 98 35.97 -5.71 38.33
CA PRO A 98 37.23 -6.42 38.03
C PRO A 98 37.15 -7.23 36.68
N PRO A 99 38.08 -8.14 36.33
CA PRO A 99 39.26 -7.83 35.53
C PRO A 99 39.38 -8.64 34.21
N ASN A 100 40.40 -8.27 33.44
CA ASN A 100 40.87 -8.85 32.18
C ASN A 100 41.02 -10.38 32.18
N ASP A 101 40.75 -10.99 31.03
CA ASP A 101 41.69 -11.95 30.45
C ASP A 101 41.81 -11.74 28.93
N SER A 102 43.07 -11.80 28.51
CA SER A 102 43.64 -11.59 27.18
C SER A 102 43.21 -12.63 26.14
N VAL A 103 43.22 -12.28 24.85
CA VAL A 103 44.21 -12.75 23.85
C VAL A 103 43.96 -12.08 22.49
N SER A 104 45.08 -11.71 21.87
CA SER A 104 45.30 -10.94 20.65
C SER A 104 45.06 -11.68 19.32
N ILE A 105 44.43 -10.95 18.38
CA ILE A 105 44.79 -10.71 16.97
C ILE A 105 45.59 -11.80 16.23
N LEU A 106 45.05 -12.31 15.11
CA LEU A 106 45.80 -12.51 13.86
C LEU A 106 44.88 -12.28 12.63
N GLN A 107 45.38 -11.44 11.72
CA GLN A 107 44.85 -11.15 10.38
C GLN A 107 45.20 -12.26 9.36
N PRO A 108 44.59 -12.28 8.16
CA PRO A 108 44.59 -13.44 7.27
C PRO A 108 45.81 -13.52 6.35
N VAL A 109 46.25 -14.74 6.04
CA VAL A 109 47.23 -15.02 4.98
C VAL A 109 46.59 -15.93 3.94
N ALA A 110 46.70 -15.53 2.68
CA ALA A 110 46.26 -16.27 1.51
C ALA A 110 47.16 -17.48 1.23
N THR A 111 46.59 -18.61 0.81
CA THR A 111 47.35 -19.63 0.07
C THR A 111 46.47 -20.32 -0.97
N THR A 112 46.91 -20.19 -2.20
CA THR A 112 46.44 -20.86 -3.42
C THR A 112 46.78 -22.34 -3.37
N ALA A 113 45.81 -23.23 -3.60
CA ALA A 113 46.07 -24.64 -3.87
C ALA A 113 45.28 -25.11 -5.10
N VAL A 114 46.03 -25.45 -6.13
CA VAL A 114 45.59 -26.02 -7.42
C VAL A 114 45.37 -27.52 -7.22
N ALA A 115 44.15 -28.01 -7.39
CA ALA A 115 43.87 -29.44 -7.43
C ALA A 115 43.91 -29.95 -8.89
N ARG A 116 44.83 -30.89 -9.15
CA ARG A 116 44.96 -31.63 -10.41
C ARG A 116 43.85 -32.68 -10.53
N PHE A 117 43.19 -32.73 -11.69
CA PHE A 117 42.29 -33.82 -12.07
C PHE A 117 43.08 -35.04 -12.58
N PRO A 118 42.71 -36.29 -12.23
CA PRO A 118 43.23 -37.48 -12.89
C PRO A 118 42.49 -37.75 -14.21
N LYS A 119 43.23 -38.27 -15.18
CA LYS A 119 42.79 -38.61 -16.55
C LYS A 119 42.05 -39.96 -16.57
N PRO A 120 40.93 -40.14 -17.31
CA PRO A 120 40.33 -41.45 -17.48
C PRO A 120 40.93 -42.22 -18.68
N PRO A 121 40.80 -43.56 -18.72
CA PRO A 121 41.38 -44.42 -19.76
C PRO A 121 40.52 -44.46 -21.02
N ASN A 122 41.17 -44.86 -22.12
CA ASN A 122 40.65 -44.90 -23.48
C ASN A 122 39.71 -46.11 -23.73
N ASP A 123 38.84 -45.92 -24.72
CA ASP A 123 38.18 -46.91 -25.58
C ASP A 123 36.96 -47.70 -25.04
N SER A 124 35.77 -47.22 -25.40
CA SER A 124 34.81 -47.94 -26.28
C SER A 124 33.53 -47.11 -26.48
N VAL A 125 33.23 -46.79 -27.73
CA VAL A 125 31.99 -46.10 -28.11
C VAL A 125 30.85 -47.12 -28.07
N SER A 126 30.05 -47.11 -27.00
CA SER A 126 28.72 -47.71 -27.00
C SER A 126 27.69 -46.62 -27.30
N ILE A 127 27.08 -46.69 -28.49
CA ILE A 127 25.92 -45.88 -28.87
C ILE A 127 24.79 -46.21 -27.87
N LEU A 128 24.55 -45.33 -26.91
CA LEU A 128 23.35 -45.40 -26.08
C LEU A 128 22.17 -44.91 -26.91
N GLN A 129 21.26 -45.81 -27.23
CA GLN A 129 19.95 -45.46 -27.78
C GLN A 129 19.20 -44.52 -26.82
N PRO A 130 18.33 -43.62 -27.32
CA PRO A 130 17.56 -42.77 -26.46
C PRO A 130 16.58 -43.62 -25.66
N VAL A 131 16.69 -43.60 -24.33
CA VAL A 131 15.63 -44.06 -23.45
C VAL A 131 14.45 -43.10 -23.69
N ALA A 132 13.40 -43.60 -24.33
CA ALA A 132 12.13 -42.91 -24.42
C ALA A 132 11.60 -42.72 -23.00
N THR A 133 11.95 -41.59 -22.39
CA THR A 133 11.27 -41.13 -21.18
C THR A 133 9.92 -40.65 -21.68
N THR A 134 8.90 -41.48 -21.56
CA THR A 134 7.51 -41.04 -21.64
C THR A 134 7.33 -40.02 -20.53
N ALA A 135 7.51 -38.74 -20.88
CA ALA A 135 6.98 -37.64 -20.10
C ALA A 135 5.49 -37.94 -19.96
N VAL A 136 5.06 -38.30 -18.75
CA VAL A 136 3.64 -38.39 -18.44
C VAL A 136 3.11 -36.97 -18.62
N ALA A 137 2.59 -36.69 -19.81
CA ALA A 137 1.88 -35.46 -20.08
C ALA A 137 0.81 -35.37 -18.99
N ARG A 138 0.89 -34.35 -18.13
CA ARG A 138 -0.18 -34.07 -17.17
C ARG A 138 -1.46 -34.00 -17.99
N SER A 139 -2.37 -34.94 -17.77
CA SER A 139 -3.69 -34.92 -18.39
C SER A 139 -4.29 -33.54 -18.09
N PRO A 140 -4.70 -32.76 -19.10
CA PRO A 140 -5.32 -31.46 -18.86
C PRO A 140 -6.51 -31.67 -17.93
N LYS A 141 -6.44 -31.12 -16.72
CA LYS A 141 -7.63 -31.06 -15.88
C LYS A 141 -8.65 -30.19 -16.61
N PRO A 142 -9.92 -30.61 -16.71
CA PRO A 142 -10.93 -29.85 -17.43
C PRO A 142 -11.04 -28.44 -16.83
N PRO A 143 -11.29 -27.40 -17.65
CA PRO A 143 -11.43 -26.05 -17.17
C PRO A 143 -12.48 -25.99 -16.06
N ASN A 144 -12.11 -25.50 -14.88
CA ASN A 144 -13.08 -25.26 -13.82
C ASN A 144 -13.54 -23.79 -13.84
N ASP A 145 -14.73 -23.50 -13.32
CA ASP A 145 -15.31 -22.15 -13.31
C ASP A 145 -14.76 -21.25 -12.18
N SER A 146 -13.62 -21.62 -11.60
CA SER A 146 -12.98 -20.86 -10.55
C SER A 146 -12.15 -19.69 -11.10
N VAL A 147 -11.92 -18.69 -10.26
CA VAL A 147 -11.21 -17.46 -10.61
C VAL A 147 -9.98 -17.29 -9.74
N SER A 148 -8.84 -17.03 -10.36
CA SER A 148 -7.60 -16.63 -9.70
C SER A 148 -7.33 -15.16 -9.97
N ILE A 149 -7.27 -14.34 -8.93
CA ILE A 149 -7.15 -12.88 -9.04
C ILE A 149 -5.72 -12.45 -8.71
N PHE A 150 -5.11 -11.66 -9.58
CA PHE A 150 -3.74 -11.16 -9.44
C PHE A 150 -3.75 -9.64 -9.51
N ILE A 151 -3.32 -8.99 -8.43
CA ILE A 151 -3.47 -7.54 -8.27
C ILE A 151 -2.10 -6.89 -8.16
N ASP A 152 -1.81 -6.00 -9.11
CA ASP A 152 -0.78 -4.98 -8.95
C ASP A 152 -1.41 -3.79 -8.21
N ASN A 153 -1.26 -3.80 -6.89
CA ASN A 153 -1.92 -2.83 -6.03
C ASN A 153 -1.45 -1.39 -6.30
N SER A 154 -0.20 -1.22 -6.70
CA SER A 154 0.38 0.10 -6.91
C SER A 154 -0.11 0.70 -8.22
N ASN A 155 -0.12 -0.10 -9.29
CA ASN A 155 -0.71 0.31 -10.56
C ASN A 155 -2.21 0.58 -10.41
N LEU A 156 -2.94 -0.30 -9.70
CA LEU A 156 -4.35 -0.13 -9.36
C LEU A 156 -4.62 1.18 -8.60
N PHE A 157 -3.82 1.47 -7.57
CA PHE A 157 -4.03 2.63 -6.70
C PHE A 157 -3.69 3.96 -7.38
N ILE A 158 -2.53 4.04 -8.05
CA ILE A 158 -2.05 5.28 -8.68
C ILE A 158 -3.03 5.72 -9.78
N GLU A 159 -3.41 4.80 -10.65
CA GLU A 159 -4.30 5.10 -11.77
C GLU A 159 -5.75 5.27 -11.31
N GLY A 160 -6.17 4.50 -10.30
CA GLY A 160 -7.49 4.65 -9.69
C GLY A 160 -7.68 6.01 -9.05
N SER A 161 -6.67 6.52 -8.34
CA SER A 161 -6.72 7.85 -7.71
C SER A 161 -7.00 8.96 -8.73
N LYS A 162 -6.38 8.90 -9.92
CA LYS A 162 -6.62 9.86 -11.01
C LYS A 162 -8.08 9.81 -11.50
N VAL A 163 -8.57 8.60 -11.79
CA VAL A 163 -9.93 8.38 -12.30
C VAL A 163 -10.98 8.81 -11.27
N ILE A 164 -10.80 8.42 -10.00
CA ILE A 164 -11.70 8.78 -8.90
C ILE A 164 -11.70 10.30 -8.69
N GLY A 165 -10.52 10.93 -8.70
CA GLY A 165 -10.41 12.39 -8.57
C GLY A 165 -11.18 13.14 -9.65
N TYR A 166 -11.10 12.67 -10.90
CA TYR A 166 -11.89 13.22 -12.00
C TYR A 166 -13.39 12.98 -11.82
N LEU A 167 -13.82 11.74 -11.56
CA LEU A 167 -15.24 11.36 -11.43
C LEU A 167 -15.96 12.08 -10.28
N GLU A 168 -15.28 12.20 -9.14
CA GLU A 168 -15.86 12.82 -7.94
C GLU A 168 -15.54 14.31 -7.81
N ARG A 169 -14.81 14.88 -8.78
CA ARG A 169 -14.39 16.30 -8.81
C ARG A 169 -13.63 16.69 -7.55
N VAL A 170 -12.66 15.85 -7.18
CA VAL A 170 -11.84 16.00 -5.99
C VAL A 170 -10.37 16.05 -6.40
N ASN A 171 -9.64 17.03 -5.86
CA ASN A 171 -8.19 17.07 -6.01
C ASN A 171 -7.55 16.04 -5.08
N VAL A 172 -7.31 14.83 -5.60
CA VAL A 172 -6.65 13.73 -4.86
C VAL A 172 -5.17 13.97 -4.56
N SER A 173 -4.58 15.06 -5.09
CA SER A 173 -3.25 15.52 -4.68
C SER A 173 -3.30 16.42 -3.44
N ASP A 174 -4.49 16.83 -2.99
CA ASP A 174 -4.65 17.52 -1.72
C ASP A 174 -4.39 16.55 -0.57
N HIS A 175 -3.34 16.82 0.19
CA HIS A 175 -2.88 16.03 1.33
C HIS A 175 -3.91 15.82 2.46
N ARG A 176 -5.04 16.55 2.43
CA ARG A 176 -6.16 16.37 3.37
C ARG A 176 -7.13 15.28 2.92
N ILE A 177 -7.02 14.79 1.69
CA ILE A 177 -7.88 13.78 1.10
C ILE A 177 -7.07 12.53 0.80
N ASP A 178 -7.48 11.43 1.42
CA ASP A 178 -6.92 10.11 1.18
C ASP A 178 -7.91 9.28 0.35
N VAL A 179 -7.42 8.66 -0.73
CA VAL A 179 -8.18 7.69 -1.54
C VAL A 179 -7.92 6.29 -1.01
N TYR A 180 -8.94 5.44 -0.99
CA TYR A 180 -8.83 4.06 -0.56
C TYR A 180 -9.48 3.11 -1.55
N ILE A 181 -8.91 1.90 -1.60
CA ILE A 181 -9.40 0.74 -2.33
C ILE A 181 -9.62 -0.38 -1.31
N ASP A 182 -10.82 -0.93 -1.28
CA ASP A 182 -11.18 -2.07 -0.46
C ASP A 182 -10.95 -3.38 -1.24
N HIS A 183 -9.88 -4.11 -0.88
CA HIS A 183 -9.52 -5.35 -1.58
C HIS A 183 -10.54 -6.47 -1.41
N GLY A 184 -11.28 -6.50 -0.30
CA GLY A 184 -12.36 -7.47 -0.11
C GLY A 184 -13.48 -7.21 -1.10
N LEU A 185 -13.89 -5.94 -1.23
CA LEU A 185 -14.97 -5.53 -2.12
C LEU A 185 -14.59 -5.58 -3.59
N ILE A 186 -13.35 -5.25 -3.98
CA ILE A 186 -12.92 -5.40 -5.39
C ILE A 186 -12.85 -6.88 -5.78
N VAL A 187 -12.36 -7.76 -4.90
CA VAL A 187 -12.38 -9.23 -5.12
C VAL A 187 -13.82 -9.72 -5.29
N LYS A 188 -14.73 -9.33 -4.40
CA LYS A 188 -16.16 -9.65 -4.50
C LYS A 188 -16.77 -9.14 -5.81
N THR A 189 -16.40 -7.94 -6.24
CA THR A 189 -16.85 -7.31 -7.49
C THR A 189 -16.37 -8.08 -8.72
N ILE A 190 -15.11 -8.50 -8.74
CA ILE A 190 -14.52 -9.29 -9.82
C ILE A 190 -15.17 -10.67 -9.89
N LEU A 191 -15.36 -11.34 -8.74
CA LEU A 191 -15.91 -12.69 -8.69
C LEU A 191 -17.31 -12.77 -9.29
N LYS A 192 -18.19 -11.78 -9.06
CA LYS A 192 -19.59 -11.79 -9.52
C LYS A 192 -20.33 -13.10 -9.15
N GLY A 193 -20.03 -13.65 -7.97
CA GLY A 193 -20.60 -14.93 -7.51
C GLY A 193 -19.88 -16.19 -8.00
N ARG A 194 -18.83 -16.07 -8.84
CA ARG A 194 -17.97 -17.20 -9.21
C ARG A 194 -17.14 -17.69 -8.02
N ASN A 195 -16.72 -18.95 -8.07
CA ASN A 195 -15.88 -19.55 -7.05
C ASN A 195 -14.46 -18.96 -7.08
N LEU A 196 -13.95 -18.56 -5.91
CA LEU A 196 -12.59 -18.09 -5.77
C LEU A 196 -11.63 -19.29 -5.69
N ASN A 197 -10.56 -19.27 -6.49
CA ASN A 197 -9.45 -20.21 -6.38
C ASN A 197 -8.31 -19.64 -5.52
N ARG A 198 -7.81 -18.45 -5.89
CA ARG A 198 -6.77 -17.74 -5.14
C ARG A 198 -6.82 -16.25 -5.41
N VAL A 199 -6.33 -15.48 -4.45
CA VAL A 199 -5.98 -14.06 -4.63
C VAL A 199 -4.51 -13.90 -4.35
N PHE A 200 -3.81 -13.17 -5.21
CA PHE A 200 -2.45 -12.71 -4.95
C PHE A 200 -2.38 -11.20 -5.18
N ILE A 201 -1.86 -10.47 -4.19
CA ILE A 201 -1.74 -9.02 -4.21
C ILE A 201 -0.27 -8.69 -3.99
N VAL A 202 0.27 -7.87 -4.90
CA VAL A 202 1.62 -7.32 -4.77
C VAL A 202 1.55 -5.80 -4.82
N GLY A 203 2.41 -5.12 -4.07
CA GLY A 203 2.55 -3.68 -4.16
C GLY A 203 3.62 -3.12 -3.23
N SER A 204 3.60 -1.80 -3.03
CA SER A 204 4.48 -1.16 -2.06
C SER A 204 4.16 -1.54 -0.62
N VAL A 205 5.20 -1.57 0.22
CA VAL A 205 5.05 -1.64 1.69
C VAL A 205 4.06 -0.58 2.17
N PRO A 206 3.05 -0.97 2.95
CA PRO A 206 2.11 -0.02 3.50
C PRO A 206 2.74 0.94 4.51
N PRO A 207 2.05 2.05 4.84
CA PRO A 207 2.26 2.74 6.11
C PRO A 207 2.15 1.77 7.31
N VAL A 208 2.88 2.02 8.39
CA VAL A 208 3.04 1.10 9.53
C VAL A 208 1.73 0.79 10.29
N ASN A 209 0.66 1.54 10.05
CA ASN A 209 -0.68 1.32 10.63
C ASN A 209 -1.74 0.86 9.60
N ASP A 210 -1.31 0.30 8.46
CA ASP A 210 -2.26 -0.07 7.42
C ASP A 210 -2.94 -1.42 7.69
N SER A 211 -4.22 -1.34 8.05
CA SER A 211 -5.08 -2.52 8.20
C SER A 211 -5.31 -3.29 6.89
N LEU A 212 -5.01 -2.69 5.73
CA LEU A 212 -5.26 -3.26 4.39
C LEU A 212 -4.62 -4.64 4.20
N TRP A 213 -3.32 -4.75 4.47
CA TRP A 213 -2.56 -5.98 4.21
C TRP A 213 -2.77 -7.03 5.28
N ALA A 214 -2.92 -6.59 6.55
CA ALA A 214 -3.33 -7.47 7.62
C ALA A 214 -4.68 -8.13 7.27
N ARG A 215 -5.62 -7.33 6.76
CA ARG A 215 -6.92 -7.82 6.33
C ARG A 215 -6.86 -8.72 5.11
N ALA A 216 -6.06 -8.38 4.09
CA ALA A 216 -5.86 -9.25 2.94
C ALA A 216 -5.34 -10.64 3.37
N LYS A 217 -4.40 -10.66 4.33
CA LYS A 217 -3.91 -11.92 4.93
C LYS A 217 -4.98 -12.64 5.74
N GLU A 218 -5.82 -11.93 6.50
CA GLU A 218 -6.97 -12.52 7.22
C GLU A 218 -7.98 -13.18 6.28
N HIS A 219 -8.16 -12.65 5.06
CA HIS A 219 -8.96 -13.27 4.01
C HIS A 219 -8.27 -14.47 3.32
N GLY A 220 -7.08 -14.85 3.76
CA GLY A 220 -6.28 -15.92 3.17
C GLY A 220 -5.62 -15.56 1.84
N TYR A 221 -5.52 -14.26 1.51
CA TYR A 221 -4.88 -13.83 0.26
C TYR A 221 -3.37 -13.93 0.36
N GLY A 222 -2.73 -14.35 -0.74
CA GLY A 222 -1.28 -14.23 -0.88
C GLY A 222 -0.91 -12.75 -0.99
N VAL A 223 -0.03 -12.28 -0.11
CA VAL A 223 0.36 -10.87 -0.06
C VAL A 223 1.87 -10.76 -0.03
N GLU A 224 2.43 -10.04 -1.02
CA GLU A 224 3.83 -9.65 -1.03
C GLU A 224 3.98 -8.14 -1.17
N THR A 225 4.89 -7.56 -0.38
CA THR A 225 5.10 -6.11 -0.36
C THR A 225 6.58 -5.77 -0.55
N TYR A 226 6.87 -4.76 -1.37
CA TYR A 226 8.23 -4.32 -1.69
C TYR A 226 8.46 -2.86 -1.29
N LEU A 227 9.66 -2.51 -0.85
CA LEU A 227 10.02 -1.11 -0.57
C LEU A 227 10.08 -0.30 -1.88
N ARG A 228 9.58 0.94 -1.85
CA ARG A 228 9.81 1.89 -2.94
C ARG A 228 11.26 2.36 -2.93
N ASN A 229 11.82 2.60 -4.12
CA ASN A 229 13.18 3.14 -4.25
C ASN A 229 13.21 4.67 -4.08
N ALA A 230 14.42 5.23 -4.11
CA ALA A 230 14.73 6.66 -3.99
C ALA A 230 13.93 7.60 -4.92
N SER A 231 13.52 7.10 -6.09
CA SER A 231 12.75 7.85 -7.08
C SER A 231 11.24 7.63 -6.95
N ASN A 232 10.79 7.08 -5.82
CA ASN A 232 9.42 6.62 -5.60
C ASN A 232 8.95 5.60 -6.65
N LYS A 233 9.88 4.92 -7.33
CA LYS A 233 9.60 3.81 -8.23
C LYS A 233 9.70 2.50 -7.48
N GLU A 234 8.72 1.64 -7.69
CA GLU A 234 8.76 0.29 -7.13
C GLU A 234 9.71 -0.58 -7.94
N LYS A 235 10.42 -1.49 -7.26
CA LYS A 235 11.30 -2.46 -7.91
C LYS A 235 10.75 -3.85 -7.58
N LYS A 236 10.59 -4.69 -8.60
CA LYS A 236 10.19 -6.13 -8.55
C LYS A 236 8.69 -6.45 -8.47
N VAL A 237 7.78 -5.47 -8.46
CA VAL A 237 6.33 -5.76 -8.42
C VAL A 237 5.89 -6.55 -9.65
N ASP A 238 6.18 -6.05 -10.85
CA ASP A 238 5.80 -6.71 -12.11
C ASP A 238 6.39 -8.12 -12.20
N GLY A 239 7.68 -8.26 -11.92
CA GLY A 239 8.38 -9.55 -11.94
C GLY A 239 7.83 -10.56 -10.94
N THR A 240 7.40 -10.10 -9.76
CA THR A 240 6.75 -10.95 -8.75
C THR A 240 5.39 -11.42 -9.23
N LEU A 241 4.57 -10.50 -9.75
CA LEU A 241 3.24 -10.83 -10.24
C LEU A 241 3.29 -11.80 -11.41
N ILE A 242 4.19 -11.57 -12.37
CA ILE A 242 4.47 -12.47 -13.49
C ILE A 242 4.90 -13.85 -12.98
N THR A 243 5.76 -13.90 -11.97
CA THR A 243 6.22 -15.17 -11.38
C THR A 243 5.07 -15.95 -10.74
N GLU A 244 4.18 -15.29 -10.01
CA GLU A 244 3.02 -15.92 -9.38
C GLU A 244 1.95 -16.34 -10.38
N LEU A 245 1.72 -15.54 -11.42
CA LEU A 245 0.90 -15.91 -12.57
C LEU A 245 1.46 -17.17 -13.24
N ALA A 246 2.74 -17.19 -13.58
CA ALA A 246 3.40 -18.35 -14.21
C ALA A 246 3.31 -19.60 -13.33
N ARG A 247 3.57 -19.48 -12.02
CA ARG A 247 3.40 -20.60 -11.07
C ARG A 247 1.97 -21.14 -11.09
N SER A 248 0.97 -20.28 -11.19
CA SER A 248 -0.44 -20.69 -11.25
C SER A 248 -0.76 -21.39 -12.55
N VAL A 249 -0.33 -20.83 -13.68
CA VAL A 249 -0.55 -21.38 -15.03
C VAL A 249 0.04 -22.78 -15.13
N PHE A 250 1.32 -22.96 -14.77
CA PHE A 250 2.03 -24.22 -15.01
C PHE A 250 1.81 -25.29 -13.93
N ARG A 251 1.47 -24.90 -12.70
CA ARG A 251 1.25 -25.88 -11.60
C ARG A 251 -0.22 -26.17 -11.36
N GLY A 252 -1.09 -25.22 -11.66
CA GLY A 252 -2.52 -25.27 -11.44
C GLY A 252 -3.27 -26.06 -12.51
N SER A 253 -4.59 -25.94 -12.47
CA SER A 253 -5.51 -26.48 -13.48
C SER A 253 -6.12 -25.30 -14.22
N PRO A 254 -6.26 -25.35 -15.56
CA PRO A 254 -6.85 -24.27 -16.32
C PRO A 254 -8.16 -23.77 -15.72
N SER A 255 -8.25 -22.46 -15.51
CA SER A 255 -9.46 -21.77 -15.04
C SER A 255 -9.47 -20.34 -15.56
N THR A 256 -10.05 -19.38 -14.84
CA THR A 256 -10.00 -17.96 -15.20
C THR A 256 -8.92 -17.22 -14.42
N ILE A 257 -8.01 -16.55 -15.13
CA ILE A 257 -7.11 -15.54 -14.57
C ILE A 257 -7.80 -14.17 -14.68
N SER A 258 -7.92 -13.48 -13.55
CA SER A 258 -8.31 -12.08 -13.49
C SER A 258 -7.10 -11.23 -13.12
N LEU A 259 -6.55 -10.53 -14.11
CA LEU A 259 -5.46 -9.58 -13.89
C LEU A 259 -6.03 -8.20 -13.53
N VAL A 260 -5.54 -7.61 -12.45
CA VAL A 260 -5.88 -6.25 -12.02
C VAL A 260 -4.64 -5.37 -12.15
N ALA A 261 -4.30 -5.07 -13.40
CA ALA A 261 -3.18 -4.23 -13.82
C ALA A 261 -3.41 -3.77 -15.27
N GLY A 262 -2.78 -2.66 -15.67
CA GLY A 262 -2.88 -2.09 -17.02
C GLY A 262 -1.62 -2.19 -17.88
N ASP A 263 -0.49 -2.54 -17.28
CA ASP A 263 0.81 -2.50 -17.95
C ASP A 263 0.94 -3.55 -19.08
N GLY A 264 1.59 -3.17 -20.17
CA GLY A 264 1.88 -4.04 -21.29
C GLY A 264 2.87 -5.16 -20.96
N ASP A 265 3.69 -5.00 -19.90
CA ASP A 265 4.63 -6.03 -19.45
C ASP A 265 3.94 -7.36 -19.08
N TYR A 266 2.64 -7.32 -18.77
CA TYR A 266 1.84 -8.51 -18.50
C TYR A 266 1.32 -9.25 -19.75
N CYS A 267 1.42 -8.64 -20.95
CA CYS A 267 0.92 -9.24 -22.20
C CYS A 267 1.48 -10.64 -22.45
N TYR A 268 2.79 -10.82 -22.22
CA TYR A 268 3.46 -12.09 -22.50
C TYR A 268 2.92 -13.23 -21.63
N ILE A 269 2.80 -13.03 -20.32
CA ILE A 269 2.29 -14.07 -19.43
C ILE A 269 0.81 -14.39 -19.67
N ILE A 270 0.01 -13.40 -20.09
CA ILE A 270 -1.38 -13.63 -20.49
C ILE A 270 -1.48 -14.44 -21.79
N ARG A 271 -0.57 -14.25 -22.76
CA ARG A 271 -0.48 -15.11 -23.95
C ARG A 271 -0.17 -16.55 -23.57
N VAL A 272 0.86 -16.76 -22.75
CA VAL A 272 1.25 -18.09 -22.25
C VAL A 272 0.08 -18.75 -21.52
N ALA A 273 -0.66 -18.03 -20.68
CA ALA A 273 -1.82 -18.58 -20.00
C ALA A 273 -2.89 -19.08 -20.99
N ARG A 274 -3.14 -18.35 -22.08
CA ARG A 274 -4.10 -18.75 -23.11
C ARG A 274 -3.64 -19.98 -23.91
N GLU A 275 -2.34 -20.06 -24.22
CA GLU A 275 -1.73 -21.25 -24.84
C GLU A 275 -1.88 -22.49 -23.94
N GLU A 276 -1.82 -22.28 -22.62
CA GLU A 276 -2.08 -23.30 -21.59
C GLU A 276 -3.59 -23.47 -21.27
N ASN A 277 -4.49 -23.02 -22.17
CA ASN A 277 -5.95 -23.14 -22.08
C ASN A 277 -6.64 -22.41 -20.91
N TRP A 278 -6.00 -21.41 -20.31
CA TRP A 278 -6.65 -20.54 -19.33
C TRP A 278 -7.50 -19.47 -20.01
N LYS A 279 -8.65 -19.16 -19.41
CA LYS A 279 -9.40 -17.94 -19.73
C LYS A 279 -8.69 -16.75 -19.07
N ALA A 280 -8.61 -15.62 -19.76
CA ALA A 280 -8.00 -14.41 -19.23
C ALA A 280 -8.98 -13.24 -19.29
N GLU A 281 -9.14 -12.56 -18.17
CA GLU A 281 -9.85 -11.28 -18.07
C GLU A 281 -8.94 -10.24 -17.41
N THR A 282 -9.03 -9.00 -17.88
CA THR A 282 -8.31 -7.87 -17.28
C THR A 282 -9.30 -6.87 -16.74
N TRP A 283 -9.11 -6.50 -15.49
CA TRP A 283 -9.89 -5.52 -14.76
C TRP A 283 -9.03 -4.31 -14.46
N PHE A 284 -9.20 -3.22 -15.22
CA PHE A 284 -8.37 -2.05 -15.02
C PHE A 284 -9.05 -0.75 -15.42
N TRP A 285 -8.48 0.36 -14.99
CA TRP A 285 -8.97 1.71 -15.26
C TRP A 285 -8.81 2.06 -16.74
N HIS A 286 -9.91 2.46 -17.39
CA HIS A 286 -9.85 3.09 -18.71
C HIS A 286 -9.74 4.60 -18.59
N GLY A 287 -10.29 5.23 -17.55
CA GLY A 287 -10.44 6.68 -17.53
C GLY A 287 -11.31 7.19 -18.69
N PHE A 288 -11.08 8.43 -19.14
CA PHE A 288 -11.95 9.10 -20.11
C PHE A 288 -11.18 9.83 -21.21
N PRO A 289 -10.32 9.13 -21.99
CA PRO A 289 -9.45 9.76 -23.00
C PRO A 289 -10.22 10.49 -24.12
N ASP A 290 -11.47 10.10 -24.39
CA ASP A 290 -12.32 10.75 -25.40
C ASP A 290 -12.92 12.08 -24.92
N ARG A 291 -12.73 12.44 -23.64
CA ARG A 291 -13.21 13.70 -23.08
C ARG A 291 -12.11 14.76 -23.09
N GLY A 292 -12.38 15.90 -23.70
CA GLY A 292 -11.43 17.02 -23.77
C GLY A 292 -11.05 17.62 -22.41
N ASP A 293 -11.84 17.37 -21.36
CA ASP A 293 -11.56 17.84 -19.99
C ASP A 293 -10.85 16.81 -19.11
N TYR A 294 -10.52 15.62 -19.63
CA TYR A 294 -9.82 14.57 -18.88
C TYR A 294 -8.29 14.78 -18.97
N PRO A 295 -7.60 15.12 -17.87
CA PRO A 295 -6.21 15.59 -17.92
C PRO A 295 -5.18 14.47 -17.89
N PHE A 296 -5.60 13.20 -17.86
CA PHE A 296 -4.72 12.05 -17.65
C PHE A 296 -4.60 11.20 -18.91
N THR A 297 -3.42 10.62 -19.12
CA THR A 297 -3.21 9.60 -20.15
C THR A 297 -3.78 8.27 -19.71
N THR A 298 -4.21 7.45 -20.67
CA THR A 298 -4.76 6.12 -20.43
C THR A 298 -3.63 5.10 -20.23
N PRO A 299 -3.44 4.52 -19.04
CA PRO A 299 -2.36 3.58 -18.76
C PRO A 299 -2.65 2.14 -19.24
N MET A 300 -3.86 1.88 -19.75
CA MET A 300 -4.25 0.53 -20.18
C MET A 300 -3.63 0.18 -21.53
N SER A 301 -2.79 -0.85 -21.56
CA SER A 301 -2.20 -1.38 -22.80
C SER A 301 -3.28 -1.85 -23.79
N LYS A 302 -3.23 -1.35 -25.03
CA LYS A 302 -4.11 -1.78 -26.12
C LYS A 302 -3.97 -3.28 -26.41
N GLU A 303 -2.75 -3.78 -26.33
CA GLU A 303 -2.45 -5.18 -26.55
C GLU A 303 -3.07 -6.06 -25.46
N LEU A 304 -2.89 -5.68 -24.18
CA LEU A 304 -3.47 -6.42 -23.05
C LEU A 304 -5.01 -6.44 -23.11
N LYS A 305 -5.61 -5.30 -23.50
CA LYS A 305 -7.05 -5.16 -23.73
C LYS A 305 -7.57 -6.10 -24.82
N ASN A 306 -6.78 -6.36 -25.86
CA ASN A 306 -7.16 -7.27 -26.96
C ASN A 306 -6.89 -8.74 -26.62
N LEU A 307 -5.93 -9.02 -25.74
CA LEU A 307 -5.55 -10.38 -25.35
C LEU A 307 -6.51 -11.00 -24.32
N SER A 308 -7.34 -10.22 -23.65
CA SER A 308 -8.18 -10.68 -22.53
C SER A 308 -9.57 -10.05 -22.57
N LEU A 309 -10.53 -10.63 -21.86
CA LEU A 309 -11.83 -9.98 -21.67
C LEU A 309 -11.65 -8.76 -20.76
N TYR A 310 -11.72 -7.56 -21.35
CA TYR A 310 -11.51 -6.31 -20.63
C TYR A 310 -12.76 -5.83 -19.89
N ASN A 311 -12.62 -5.55 -18.59
CA ASN A 311 -13.65 -5.03 -17.71
C ASN A 311 -13.20 -3.68 -17.13
N PRO A 312 -13.79 -2.55 -17.55
CA PRO A 312 -13.38 -1.23 -17.06
C PRO A 312 -13.81 -1.00 -15.61
N LEU A 313 -12.86 -0.66 -14.73
CA LEU A 313 -13.10 -0.51 -13.29
C LEU A 313 -13.94 0.72 -12.91
N GLU A 314 -13.90 1.79 -13.71
CA GLU A 314 -14.73 2.98 -13.49
C GLU A 314 -16.25 2.72 -13.55
N ASN A 315 -16.68 1.58 -14.11
CA ASN A 315 -18.09 1.17 -14.06
C ASN A 315 -18.51 0.63 -12.68
N TYR A 316 -17.54 0.33 -11.81
CA TYR A 316 -17.76 -0.36 -10.54
C TYR A 316 -17.16 0.37 -9.34
N TYR A 317 -16.40 1.45 -9.55
CA TYR A 317 -15.56 2.09 -8.52
C TYR A 317 -16.28 2.36 -7.19
N LYS A 318 -17.56 2.75 -7.21
CA LYS A 318 -18.36 3.01 -6.00
C LYS A 318 -18.49 1.79 -5.08
N LYS A 319 -18.35 0.58 -5.62
CA LYS A 319 -18.49 -0.68 -4.88
C LYS A 319 -17.26 -1.02 -4.05
N PHE A 320 -16.11 -0.40 -4.30
CA PHE A 320 -14.85 -0.80 -3.67
C PHE A 320 -13.87 0.35 -3.44
N THR A 321 -14.26 1.60 -3.72
CA THR A 321 -13.41 2.78 -3.50
C THR A 321 -14.16 3.85 -2.70
N TYR A 322 -13.39 4.61 -1.94
CA TYR A 322 -13.89 5.73 -1.15
C TYR A 322 -12.79 6.75 -0.93
N ILE A 323 -13.18 7.94 -0.47
CA ILE A 323 -12.23 8.93 0.03
C ILE A 323 -12.52 9.28 1.48
N THR A 324 -11.46 9.53 2.23
CA THR A 324 -11.55 10.12 3.56
C THR A 324 -10.89 11.48 3.60
N GLY A 325 -11.51 12.45 4.25
CA GLY A 325 -10.99 13.81 4.34
C GLY A 325 -12.12 14.83 4.43
N PRO A 326 -11.81 16.08 4.83
CA PRO A 326 -12.82 17.12 4.94
C PRO A 326 -13.47 17.39 3.57
N ASP A 327 -14.74 17.82 3.58
CA ASP A 327 -15.37 18.27 2.34
C ASP A 327 -14.79 19.61 1.88
N LEU A 328 -14.01 19.55 0.80
CA LEU A 328 -13.43 20.72 0.14
C LEU A 328 -14.34 21.29 -0.96
N THR A 329 -15.54 20.74 -1.11
CA THR A 329 -16.35 20.86 -2.31
C THR A 329 -17.54 21.82 -2.12
N ASN A 330 -17.69 22.40 -0.92
CA ASN A 330 -18.73 23.37 -0.52
C ASN A 330 -20.19 22.91 -0.78
N LYS A 331 -20.41 21.61 -1.01
CA LYS A 331 -21.74 21.03 -1.32
C LYS A 331 -22.32 20.46 -0.04
N LYS A 332 -23.16 21.26 0.61
CA LYS A 332 -23.66 21.03 1.97
C LYS A 332 -24.81 20.02 1.99
N HIS A 333 -24.49 18.74 2.23
CA HIS A 333 -25.38 17.78 2.90
C HIS A 333 -24.52 16.83 3.72
N ILE A 334 -24.44 17.10 5.02
CA ILE A 334 -23.53 16.42 5.93
C ILE A 334 -24.35 15.69 6.98
N LEU A 335 -24.09 14.39 7.12
CA LEU A 335 -24.62 13.58 8.21
C LEU A 335 -23.50 13.33 9.21
N GLU A 336 -23.70 13.77 10.44
CA GLU A 336 -22.83 13.41 11.55
C GLU A 336 -23.30 12.07 12.13
N ILE A 337 -22.35 11.15 12.31
CA ILE A 337 -22.54 9.95 13.11
C ILE A 337 -21.60 10.03 14.32
N SER A 338 -22.11 9.69 15.50
CA SER A 338 -21.30 9.66 16.72
C SER A 338 -21.78 8.59 17.69
N GLY A 339 -20.85 7.99 18.43
CA GLY A 339 -21.19 7.12 19.55
C GLY A 339 -20.11 6.10 19.91
N SER A 340 -20.11 5.68 21.16
CA SER A 340 -19.11 4.73 21.71
C SER A 340 -19.12 3.36 21.03
N ILE A 341 -20.21 2.99 20.34
CA ILE A 341 -20.27 1.78 19.51
C ILE A 341 -19.19 1.76 18.41
N ILE A 342 -18.78 2.94 17.93
CA ILE A 342 -17.76 3.09 16.88
C ILE A 342 -16.39 2.63 17.38
N LYS A 343 -16.05 2.78 18.67
CA LYS A 343 -14.79 2.27 19.23
C LYS A 343 -14.64 0.75 19.08
N ASN A 344 -15.76 0.03 19.02
CA ASN A 344 -15.77 -1.43 18.88
C ASN A 344 -15.71 -1.88 17.42
N TRP A 345 -15.74 -0.97 16.44
CA TRP A 345 -15.62 -1.31 15.04
C TRP A 345 -14.16 -1.59 14.69
N ARG A 346 -13.81 -2.88 14.61
CA ARG A 346 -12.47 -3.34 14.21
C ARG A 346 -11.97 -2.71 12.90
N TYR A 347 -12.86 -2.54 11.91
CA TYR A 347 -12.58 -1.90 10.63
C TYR A 347 -13.62 -0.82 10.32
N ARG A 348 -13.45 0.35 10.93
CA ARG A 348 -14.42 1.46 10.86
C ARG A 348 -14.81 1.87 9.43
N ASN A 349 -13.82 1.99 8.53
CA ASN A 349 -14.08 2.35 7.13
C ASN A 349 -14.94 1.31 6.39
N GLU A 350 -14.78 0.03 6.69
CA GLU A 350 -15.58 -1.03 6.03
C GLU A 350 -17.04 -0.98 6.45
N LYS A 351 -17.29 -0.69 7.73
CA LYS A 351 -18.66 -0.52 8.25
C LYS A 351 -19.39 0.61 7.56
N LEU A 352 -18.68 1.69 7.23
CA LEU A 352 -19.20 2.77 6.40
C LEU A 352 -19.35 2.31 4.94
N MET A 353 -18.34 1.67 4.35
CA MET A 353 -18.42 1.15 2.98
C MET A 353 -19.59 0.21 2.75
N GLU A 354 -19.89 -0.69 3.68
CA GLU A 354 -21.07 -1.57 3.59
C GLU A 354 -22.37 -0.75 3.46
N CYS A 355 -22.50 0.34 4.21
CA CYS A 355 -23.65 1.23 4.12
C CYS A 355 -23.68 1.98 2.78
N PHE A 356 -22.57 2.56 2.35
CA PHE A 356 -22.49 3.26 1.06
C PHE A 356 -22.75 2.32 -0.13
N CYS A 357 -22.27 1.07 -0.07
CA CYS A 357 -22.61 0.05 -1.07
C CYS A 357 -24.11 -0.26 -1.09
N THR A 358 -24.74 -0.36 0.08
CA THR A 358 -26.19 -0.60 0.20
C THR A 358 -27.00 0.54 -0.40
N LEU A 359 -26.50 1.78 -0.28
CA LEU A 359 -27.11 2.98 -0.85
C LEU A 359 -26.78 3.19 -2.34
N GLU A 360 -25.90 2.37 -2.92
CA GLU A 360 -25.34 2.55 -4.27
C GLU A 360 -24.63 3.91 -4.47
N LEU A 361 -24.05 4.43 -3.39
CA LEU A 361 -23.36 5.72 -3.36
C LEU A 361 -21.84 5.57 -3.30
N PHE A 362 -21.14 6.59 -3.78
CA PHE A 362 -19.69 6.70 -3.58
C PHE A 362 -19.40 7.08 -2.13
N GLY A 363 -18.46 6.37 -1.50
CA GLY A 363 -18.06 6.59 -0.11
C GLY A 363 -17.28 7.87 0.09
N ARG A 364 -17.82 8.80 0.89
CA ARG A 364 -17.14 10.04 1.27
C ARG A 364 -17.39 10.38 2.74
N TRP A 365 -16.33 10.42 3.55
CA TRP A 365 -16.45 10.80 4.96
C TRP A 365 -15.17 11.38 5.54
N HIS A 366 -15.28 11.96 6.73
CA HIS A 366 -14.16 12.44 7.53
C HIS A 366 -14.33 11.96 8.97
N TRP A 367 -13.35 11.23 9.49
CA TRP A 367 -13.31 10.91 10.91
C TRP A 367 -12.91 12.16 11.69
N VAL A 368 -13.77 12.59 12.60
CA VAL A 368 -13.52 13.73 13.49
C VAL A 368 -12.66 13.27 14.67
N ASP A 369 -12.95 12.07 15.17
CA ASP A 369 -12.21 11.41 16.26
C ASP A 369 -12.43 9.88 16.24
N ASP A 370 -12.21 9.22 17.38
CA ASP A 370 -12.39 7.77 17.52
C ASP A 370 -13.85 7.31 17.67
N GLU A 371 -14.78 8.25 17.82
CA GLU A 371 -16.21 8.01 18.06
C GLU A 371 -17.13 8.72 17.06
N GLY A 372 -16.62 9.65 16.25
CA GLY A 372 -17.42 10.51 15.38
C GLY A 372 -16.89 10.64 13.95
N ALA A 373 -17.82 10.75 13.00
CA ALA A 373 -17.52 11.04 11.61
C ALA A 373 -18.57 11.92 10.94
N HIS A 374 -18.11 12.72 9.99
CA HIS A 374 -18.96 13.44 9.04
C HIS A 374 -19.03 12.65 7.72
N LEU A 375 -20.23 12.31 7.28
CA LEU A 375 -20.52 11.64 6.01
C LEU A 375 -21.09 12.66 5.03
N TYR A 376 -20.63 12.61 3.77
CA TYR A 376 -20.93 13.65 2.78
C TYR A 376 -21.82 13.13 1.65
N PHE A 377 -22.89 13.87 1.33
CA PHE A 377 -23.88 13.48 0.32
C PHE A 377 -24.07 14.58 -0.74
N LYS A 378 -24.48 14.19 -1.95
CA LYS A 378 -24.66 15.13 -3.07
C LYS A 378 -25.96 15.92 -2.99
N ASN A 379 -26.98 15.36 -2.34
CA ASN A 379 -28.29 15.97 -2.17
C ASN A 379 -28.97 15.49 -0.89
N LYS A 380 -30.04 16.19 -0.49
CA LYS A 380 -30.81 15.88 0.72
C LYS A 380 -31.42 14.48 0.74
N GLY A 381 -31.94 13.99 -0.40
CA GLY A 381 -32.54 12.65 -0.47
C GLY A 381 -31.54 11.53 -0.17
N GLN A 382 -30.28 11.68 -0.63
CA GLN A 382 -29.21 10.76 -0.28
C GLN A 382 -28.90 10.77 1.23
N LEU A 383 -28.90 11.96 1.84
CA LEU A 383 -28.68 12.12 3.27
C LEU A 383 -29.81 11.47 4.09
N GLU A 384 -31.07 11.70 3.71
CA GLU A 384 -32.24 11.13 4.40
C GLU A 384 -32.27 9.59 4.31
N ASN A 385 -31.95 9.04 3.13
CA ASN A 385 -31.81 7.59 2.93
C ASN A 385 -30.68 7.01 3.79
N ALA A 386 -29.54 7.71 3.84
CA ALA A 386 -28.42 7.29 4.67
C ALA A 386 -28.78 7.34 6.16
N LYS A 387 -29.37 8.43 6.64
CA LYS A 387 -29.83 8.58 8.02
C LYS A 387 -30.70 7.40 8.45
N THR A 388 -31.73 7.11 7.65
CA THR A 388 -32.64 5.98 7.89
C THR A 388 -31.88 4.65 7.99
N LEU A 389 -30.95 4.39 7.06
CA LEU A 389 -30.13 3.17 7.06
C LEU A 389 -29.25 3.05 8.31
N PHE A 390 -28.57 4.14 8.71
CA PHE A 390 -27.68 4.13 9.87
C PHE A 390 -28.45 3.92 11.18
N GLU A 391 -29.59 4.59 11.35
CA GLU A 391 -30.47 4.44 12.52
C GLU A 391 -31.02 3.00 12.64
N GLN A 392 -31.36 2.36 11.52
CA GLN A 392 -31.84 0.97 11.51
C GLN A 392 -30.72 -0.04 11.77
N LYS A 393 -29.55 0.15 11.17
CA LYS A 393 -28.45 -0.83 11.20
C LYS A 393 -27.66 -0.78 12.52
N TYR A 394 -27.49 0.40 13.12
CA TYR A 394 -26.64 0.58 14.29
C TYR A 394 -27.42 1.19 15.46
N LYS A 395 -28.04 0.32 16.26
CA LYS A 395 -28.71 0.73 17.51
C LYS A 395 -27.70 1.41 18.44
N GLY A 396 -28.06 2.59 18.95
CA GLY A 396 -27.21 3.38 19.85
C GLY A 396 -26.17 4.25 19.15
N LEU A 397 -26.15 4.29 17.81
CA LEU A 397 -25.44 5.30 17.05
C LEU A 397 -26.28 6.59 17.02
N TRP A 398 -25.71 7.71 17.44
CA TRP A 398 -26.33 9.01 17.24
C TRP A 398 -26.09 9.47 15.82
N VAL A 399 -27.15 9.95 15.16
CA VAL A 399 -27.14 10.31 13.74
C VAL A 399 -27.90 11.63 13.57
N ALA A 400 -27.22 12.66 13.06
CA ALA A 400 -27.81 13.99 12.90
C ALA A 400 -27.37 14.67 11.60
N GLU A 401 -28.25 15.53 11.07
CA GLU A 401 -27.90 16.42 9.96
C GLU A 401 -27.17 17.64 10.51
N VAL A 402 -26.05 18.02 9.89
CA VAL A 402 -25.32 19.24 10.22
C VAL A 402 -25.84 20.37 9.34
N VAL A 403 -26.35 21.42 9.98
CA VAL A 403 -26.97 22.61 9.35
C VAL A 403 -25.93 23.61 8.85
#